data_AF-A0A922XK14-F1
#
_entry.id   AF-A0A922XK14-F1
#
_cell.length_a   1.000
_cell.length_b   1.000
_cell.length_c   1.000
_cell.angle_alpha   90.00
_cell.angle_beta   90.00
_cell.angle_gamma   90.00
#
_symmetry.space_group_name_H-M   'P 1'
#
loop_
_entity.id
_entity.type
_entity.pdbx_description
1 polymer ?
#
loop_
_entity_poly.entity_id
_entity_poly.type
_entity_poly.pdbx_seq_one_letter_code
_entity_poly.pdbx_strand_id
1 'polypeptide(L)'
;MNTKYWLIIKDEAKKTFEVCGQVTNDNSFANETYAMRKAGMLVSGVTPPVTAKTSSKELIKFVGYEKEEGLYARLQKQYRDLSMQGYEDWEE
;
A
#
# COMPACT_ATOMS: atom_id res chain seq x y z
N MET A 1 17.13 2.54 -19.76
CA MET A 1 16.19 3.57 -19.28
C MET A 1 15.68 3.10 -17.92
N ASN A 2 16.17 3.67 -16.81
CA ASN A 2 15.74 3.28 -15.46
C ASN A 2 14.50 4.09 -15.10
N THR A 3 13.32 3.57 -15.45
CA THR A 3 12.05 4.19 -15.10
C THR A 3 11.85 4.08 -13.59
N LYS A 4 11.76 5.21 -12.90
CA LYS A 4 11.38 5.25 -11.48
C LYS A 4 9.86 5.21 -11.40
N TYR A 5 9.34 4.47 -10.43
CA TYR A 5 7.93 4.36 -10.13
C TYR A 5 7.68 4.82 -8.70
N TRP A 6 6.51 5.38 -8.44
CA TRP A 6 6.04 5.60 -7.08
C TRP A 6 5.48 4.30 -6.51
N LEU A 7 5.66 4.08 -5.21
CA LEU A 7 4.92 3.09 -4.45
C LEU A 7 3.82 3.81 -3.69
N ILE A 8 2.58 3.44 -3.94
CA ILE A 8 1.42 4.06 -3.32
C ILE A 8 0.48 2.95 -2.87
N ILE A 9 0.14 2.96 -1.59
CA ILE A 9 -0.88 2.08 -1.03
C ILE A 9 -2.14 2.87 -0.72
N LYS A 10 -3.30 2.22 -0.88
CA LYS A 10 -4.62 2.76 -0.57
C LYS A 10 -5.37 1.81 0.34
N ASP A 11 -6.05 2.38 1.32
CA ASP A 11 -7.07 1.73 2.12
C ASP A 11 -8.43 2.06 1.49
N GLU A 12 -9.03 1.06 0.86
CA GLU A 12 -10.27 1.22 0.11
C GLU A 12 -11.49 1.33 1.03
N ALA A 13 -11.38 0.86 2.27
CA ALA A 13 -12.44 0.96 3.28
C ALA A 13 -12.52 2.37 3.85
N LYS A 14 -11.37 2.96 4.19
CA LYS A 14 -11.30 4.31 4.76
C LYS A 14 -11.12 5.42 3.73
N LYS A 15 -10.90 5.05 2.47
CA LYS A 15 -10.54 5.98 1.39
C LYS A 15 -9.35 6.85 1.77
N THR A 16 -8.30 6.21 2.27
CA THR A 16 -7.02 6.88 2.54
C THR A 16 -5.91 6.33 1.66
N PHE A 17 -4.86 7.13 1.42
CA PHE A 17 -3.69 6.70 0.65
C PHE A 17 -2.39 7.24 1.22
N GLU A 18 -1.29 6.55 0.93
CA GLU A 18 0.07 6.98 1.26
C GLU A 18 1.00 6.76 0.09
N VAL A 19 1.90 7.72 -0.13
CA VAL A 19 3.02 7.60 -1.06
C VAL A 19 4.26 7.12 -0.31
N CYS A 20 4.52 5.82 -0.35
CA CYS A 20 5.57 5.16 0.40
C CYS A 20 6.97 5.61 -0.10
N GLY A 21 7.19 5.74 -1.40
CA GLY A 21 8.48 6.17 -1.94
C GLY A 21 8.64 5.98 -3.44
N GLN A 22 9.85 6.19 -3.95
CA GLN A 22 10.22 5.88 -5.34
C GLN A 22 11.07 4.62 -5.38
N VAL A 23 10.79 3.72 -6.32
CA VAL A 23 11.60 2.51 -6.54
C VAL A 23 11.83 2.27 -8.03
N THR A 24 12.82 1.44 -8.31
CA THR A 24 13.10 0.90 -9.66
C THR A 24 12.61 -0.54 -9.81
N ASN A 25 12.18 -1.19 -8.71
CA ASN A 25 11.60 -2.53 -8.66
C ASN A 25 10.52 -2.55 -7.56
N ASP A 26 9.33 -3.08 -7.86
CA ASP A 26 8.14 -3.07 -7.00
C ASP A 26 7.68 -4.47 -6.53
N ASN A 27 8.46 -5.53 -6.78
CA ASN A 27 8.07 -6.91 -6.47
C ASN A 27 7.66 -7.13 -5.00
N SER A 28 8.40 -6.57 -4.04
CA SER A 28 8.07 -6.72 -2.61
C SER A 28 6.76 -6.04 -2.26
N PHE A 29 6.57 -4.80 -2.73
CA PHE A 29 5.36 -4.02 -2.49
C PHE A 29 4.11 -4.66 -3.09
N ALA A 30 4.21 -5.18 -4.31
CA ALA A 30 3.13 -5.90 -4.97
C ALA A 30 2.75 -7.19 -4.22
N ASN A 31 3.75 -7.97 -3.79
CA ASN A 31 3.54 -9.19 -3.02
C ASN A 31 2.89 -8.92 -1.66
N GLU A 32 3.35 -7.90 -0.92
CA GLU A 32 2.77 -7.52 0.36
C GLU A 32 1.32 -7.05 0.21
N THR A 33 1.04 -6.19 -0.77
CA THR A 33 -0.33 -5.72 -1.06
C THR A 33 -1.24 -6.88 -1.47
N TYR A 34 -0.72 -7.86 -2.20
CA TYR A 34 -1.45 -9.08 -2.54
C TYR A 34 -1.75 -9.92 -1.29
N ALA A 35 -0.77 -10.12 -0.40
CA ALA A 35 -0.95 -10.86 0.84
C ALA A 35 -1.99 -10.22 1.76
N MET A 36 -1.96 -8.88 1.92
CA MET A 36 -2.95 -8.14 2.70
C MET A 36 -4.37 -8.32 2.16
N ARG A 37 -4.56 -8.22 0.83
CA ARG A 37 -5.85 -8.50 0.18
C ARG A 37 -6.33 -9.93 0.43
N LYS A 38 -5.42 -10.90 0.33
CA LYS A 38 -5.73 -12.32 0.57
C LYS A 38 -6.17 -12.56 2.02
N ALA A 39 -5.64 -11.82 2.98
CA ALA A 39 -6.07 -11.83 4.37
C ALA A 39 -7.39 -11.09 4.64
N GLY A 40 -8.11 -10.66 3.59
CA GLY A 40 -9.42 -10.01 3.71
C GLY A 40 -9.37 -8.49 3.90
N MET A 41 -8.19 -7.87 3.82
CA MET A 41 -8.08 -6.41 3.91
C MET A 41 -8.48 -5.73 2.60
N LEU A 42 -9.27 -4.67 2.69
CA LEU A 42 -9.65 -3.84 1.54
C LEU A 42 -8.54 -2.82 1.21
N VAL A 43 -7.46 -3.30 0.60
CA VAL A 43 -6.31 -2.47 0.21
C VAL A 43 -6.00 -2.59 -1.28
N SER A 44 -5.44 -1.54 -1.86
CA SER A 44 -4.92 -1.56 -3.23
C SER A 44 -3.55 -0.90 -3.32
N GLY A 45 -2.73 -1.36 -4.27
CA GLY A 45 -1.38 -0.85 -4.50
C GLY A 45 -1.27 -0.37 -5.94
N VAL A 46 -0.69 0.80 -6.15
CA VAL A 46 -0.50 1.40 -7.48
C VAL A 46 0.94 1.89 -7.65
N THR A 47 1.51 1.62 -8.83
CA THR A 47 2.90 1.95 -9.15
C THR A 47 3.05 2.86 -10.37
N PRO A 48 2.52 4.11 -10.32
CA PRO A 48 2.59 5.00 -11.46
C PRO A 48 4.04 5.45 -11.72
N PRO A 49 4.42 5.65 -12.99
CA PRO A 49 5.74 6.17 -13.33
C PRO A 49 5.93 7.59 -12.79
N VAL A 50 7.15 7.92 -12.38
CA VAL A 50 7.50 9.28 -11.99
C VAL A 50 7.53 10.15 -13.25
N THR A 51 6.57 11.04 -13.38
CA THR A 51 6.51 12.06 -14.45
C THR A 51 6.78 13.46 -13.89
N ALA A 52 6.95 14.46 -14.76
CA ALA A 52 7.08 15.86 -14.33
C ALA A 52 5.90 16.35 -13.47
N LYS A 53 4.69 15.80 -13.67
CA LYS A 53 3.47 16.15 -12.92
C LYS A 53 3.39 15.47 -11.55
N THR A 54 4.16 14.41 -11.35
CA THR A 54 4.23 13.62 -10.12
C THR A 54 5.67 13.56 -9.64
N SER A 55 6.42 14.65 -9.77
CA SER A 55 7.85 14.68 -9.46
C SER A 55 8.12 14.65 -7.96
N SER A 56 7.13 15.04 -7.15
CA SER A 56 7.16 15.03 -5.68
C SER A 56 5.94 14.29 -5.10
N LYS A 57 6.05 13.89 -3.82
CA LYS A 57 4.99 13.14 -3.12
C LYS A 57 3.73 13.99 -2.91
N GLU A 58 3.89 15.30 -2.78
CA GLU A 58 2.84 16.29 -2.48
C GLU A 58 1.95 16.56 -3.70
N LEU A 59 2.48 16.34 -4.90
CA LEU A 59 1.75 16.51 -6.15
C LEU A 59 0.83 15.32 -6.48
N ILE A 60 1.04 14.18 -5.81
CA ILE A 60 0.24 12.98 -6.01
C ILE A 60 -1.05 13.10 -5.20
N LYS A 61 -2.17 13.09 -5.92
CA LYS A 61 -3.51 13.15 -5.34
C LYS A 61 -4.40 12.08 -5.96
N PHE A 62 -5.30 11.52 -5.16
CA PHE A 62 -6.37 10.64 -5.63
C PHE A 62 -7.71 11.26 -5.29
N VAL A 63 -8.57 11.40 -6.29
CA VAL A 63 -9.91 11.97 -6.11
C VAL A 63 -10.70 11.07 -5.15
N GLY A 64 -11.25 11.67 -4.10
CA GLY A 64 -12.01 10.95 -3.08
C GLY A 64 -11.16 10.16 -2.08
N TYR A 65 -9.84 10.38 -2.02
CA TYR A 65 -8.98 9.82 -0.99
C TYR A 65 -8.26 10.90 -0.19
N GLU A 66 -8.11 10.65 1.10
CA GLU A 66 -7.32 11.49 2.00
C GLU A 66 -5.90 10.93 2.16
N LYS A 67 -4.91 11.82 2.22
CA LYS A 67 -3.52 11.42 2.45
C LYS A 67 -3.34 11.09 3.94
N GLU A 68 -2.86 9.88 4.23
CA GLU A 68 -2.60 9.41 5.59
C GLU A 68 -1.12 9.04 5.72
N GLU A 69 -0.37 9.77 6.55
CA GLU A 69 1.03 9.43 6.81
C GLU A 69 1.11 8.24 7.76
N GLY A 70 1.93 7.24 7.42
CA GLY A 70 2.05 6.00 8.19
C GLY A 70 0.96 4.96 7.91
N LEU A 71 0.13 5.17 6.88
CA LEU A 71 -0.89 4.20 6.43
C LEU A 71 -0.30 2.81 6.22
N TYR A 72 0.81 2.71 5.51
CA TYR A 72 1.46 1.45 5.18
C TYR A 72 1.89 0.70 6.44
N ALA A 73 2.46 1.41 7.42
CA ALA A 73 2.81 0.82 8.71
C ALA A 73 1.57 0.35 9.48
N ARG A 74 0.48 1.11 9.45
CA ARG A 74 -0.81 0.71 10.04
C ARG A 74 -1.36 -0.55 9.37
N LEU A 75 -1.37 -0.62 8.04
CA LEU A 75 -1.85 -1.77 7.29
C LEU A 75 -0.98 -3.01 7.53
N GLN A 76 0.35 -2.86 7.60
CA GLN A 76 1.24 -3.95 7.99
C GLN A 76 0.96 -4.46 9.41
N LYS A 77 0.64 -3.56 10.35
CA LYS A 77 0.23 -3.96 11.70
C LYS A 77 -1.07 -4.76 11.67
N GLN A 78 -2.10 -4.26 11.00
CA GLN A 78 -3.39 -4.96 10.85
C GLN A 78 -3.22 -6.35 10.21
N TYR A 79 -2.38 -6.44 9.18
CA TYR A 79 -2.08 -7.72 8.53
C TYR A 79 -1.40 -8.71 9.48
N ARG A 80 -0.44 -8.26 10.30
CA ARG A 80 0.19 -9.11 11.32
C ARG A 80 -0.82 -9.58 12.36
N ASP A 81 -1.69 -8.71 12.82
CA ASP A 81 -2.72 -9.03 13.82
C ASP A 81 -3.70 -10.09 13.26
N LEU A 82 -4.17 -9.93 12.02
CA LEU A 82 -5.02 -10.91 11.33
C LEU A 82 -4.31 -12.25 11.09
N SER A 83 -3.03 -12.19 10.71
CA SER A 83 -2.23 -13.39 10.46
C SER A 83 -2.03 -14.20 11.74
N MET A 84 -1.81 -13.54 12.89
CA MET A 84 -1.69 -14.21 14.20
C MET A 84 -3.01 -14.84 14.65
N GLN A 85 -4.15 -14.16 14.49
CA GLN A 85 -5.47 -14.75 14.78
C GLN A 85 -5.75 -15.99 13.93
N GLY A 86 -5.34 -15.98 12.66
CA GLY A 86 -5.45 -17.14 11.79
C GLY A 86 -4.57 -18.34 12.19
N TYR A 87 -3.56 -18.16 13.05
CA TYR A 87 -2.81 -19.29 13.62
C TYR A 87 -3.51 -19.88 14.86
N GLU A 88 -4.15 -19.05 15.68
CA GLU A 88 -4.87 -19.50 16.89
C GLU A 88 -6.11 -20.34 16.54
N ASP A 89 -6.85 -19.99 15.48
CA ASP A 89 -8.02 -20.76 15.01
C ASP A 89 -7.68 -22.13 14.38
N TRP A 90 -6.41 -22.41 14.07
CA TRP A 90 -5.96 -23.70 13.50
C TRP A 90 -5.48 -24.70 14.56
N GLU A 91 -5.30 -24.29 15.81
CA GLU A 91 -4.88 -25.15 16.91
C GLU A 91 -6.04 -25.71 17.77
N GLU A 92 -7.30 -25.50 17.36
CA GLU A 92 -8.50 -26.09 17.99
C GLU A 92 -9.00 -27.38 17.29
#